data_AF-A0A1G0R0K5-F1
#
_entry.id   AF-A0A1G0R0K5-F1
#
_cell.length_a   1.000
_cell.length_b   1.000
_cell.length_c   1.000
_cell.angle_alpha   90.00
_cell.angle_beta   90.00
_cell.angle_gamma   90.00
#
_symmetry.space_group_name_H-M   'P 1'
#
loop_
_entity.id
_entity.type
_entity.pdbx_description
1 polymer ?
#
loop_
_entity_poly.entity_id
_entity_poly.type
_entity_poly.pdbx_seq_one_letter_code
_entity_poly.pdbx_strand_id
1 'polypeptide(L)'
;MLSKYSNDLEDSEKHLSNTVIAAYINLKDMLSKKEISFVENHINKCDECREKLAEMIEEDQELDEERNFKISKFQNFKIGKDKYYIWAAAAMFIIAIGIGVYYIFQPANEEVIVTNDKRLIDSLKTEGDIQGAKEPEEKEKTKDIVKDYNEADFAVNNVLENFVSRNVRSEASIKITLPQIGDTLNVPINFKWKTTKKEKFGFELVDNRNKQIVNETLTENEYTFPDKLNPGLYYWKVLTDDKLGAVGKFYIK
;
A
#
# COMPACT_ATOMS: atom_id res chain seq x y z
N MET A 1 -14.36 -28.09 0.54
CA MET A 1 -13.27 -27.10 0.36
C MET A 1 -13.67 -25.85 1.11
N LEU A 2 -12.93 -25.50 2.16
CA LEU A 2 -13.16 -24.29 2.95
C LEU A 2 -12.90 -23.05 2.08
N SER A 3 -13.71 -22.00 2.27
CA SER A 3 -13.49 -20.70 1.62
C SER A 3 -12.15 -20.14 2.08
N LYS A 4 -11.41 -19.45 1.21
CA LYS A 4 -10.15 -18.77 1.60
C LYS A 4 -10.33 -17.73 2.72
N TYR A 5 -11.57 -17.29 2.94
CA TYR A 5 -12.00 -16.35 3.98
C TYR A 5 -12.31 -17.04 5.33
N SER A 6 -12.29 -18.38 5.39
CA SER A 6 -12.61 -19.11 6.63
C SER A 6 -11.61 -18.87 7.76
N ASN A 7 -10.40 -18.43 7.42
CA ASN A 7 -9.33 -18.17 8.37
C ASN A 7 -9.36 -16.73 8.94
N ASP A 8 -10.22 -15.86 8.41
CA ASP A 8 -10.35 -14.45 8.81
C ASP A 8 -11.61 -14.18 9.65
N LEU A 9 -12.07 -15.22 10.37
CA LEU A 9 -13.13 -15.13 11.38
C LEU A 9 -12.54 -14.62 12.70
N GLU A 10 -13.19 -13.62 13.31
CA GLU A 10 -12.88 -13.15 14.66
C GLU A 10 -13.53 -14.09 15.69
N ASP A 11 -12.82 -14.35 16.79
CA ASP A 11 -13.21 -15.19 17.92
C ASP A 11 -13.90 -16.52 17.56
N SER A 12 -13.10 -17.61 17.51
CA SER A 12 -13.62 -18.99 17.53
C SER A 12 -14.77 -19.23 16.53
N GLU A 13 -14.61 -18.76 15.29
CA GLU A 13 -15.55 -18.99 14.18
C GLU A 13 -16.94 -18.33 14.32
N LYS A 14 -17.15 -17.41 15.27
CA LYS A 14 -18.50 -16.85 15.53
C LYS A 14 -18.85 -15.63 14.69
N HIS A 15 -17.88 -14.77 14.34
CA HIS A 15 -18.15 -13.51 13.66
C HIS A 15 -17.19 -13.27 12.49
N LEU A 16 -17.67 -12.57 11.46
CA LEU A 16 -16.83 -12.06 10.38
C LEU A 16 -16.01 -10.87 10.91
N SER A 17 -14.72 -10.84 10.59
CA SER A 17 -13.90 -9.67 10.90
C SER A 17 -14.38 -8.43 10.15
N ASN A 18 -14.12 -7.24 10.71
CA ASN A 18 -14.45 -5.97 10.06
C ASN A 18 -13.81 -5.86 8.67
N THR A 19 -12.64 -6.48 8.48
CA THR A 19 -11.95 -6.53 7.19
C THR A 19 -12.73 -7.34 6.15
N VAL A 20 -13.34 -8.47 6.54
CA VAL A 20 -14.17 -9.29 5.65
C VAL A 20 -15.47 -8.57 5.28
N ILE A 21 -16.13 -7.92 6.25
CA ILE A 21 -17.35 -7.14 6.01
C ILE A 21 -17.03 -5.96 5.08
N ALA A 22 -15.93 -5.24 5.33
CA ALA A 22 -15.48 -4.17 4.45
C ALA A 22 -15.16 -4.66 3.03
N ALA A 23 -14.61 -5.87 2.86
CA ALA A 23 -14.33 -6.44 1.54
C ALA A 23 -15.62 -6.73 0.78
N TYR A 24 -16.62 -7.24 1.50
CA TYR A 24 -17.94 -7.52 0.93
C TYR A 24 -18.67 -6.24 0.51
N ILE A 25 -18.60 -5.15 1.29
CA ILE A 25 -19.24 -3.87 0.93
C ILE A 25 -18.52 -3.23 -0.27
N ASN A 26 -17.19 -3.09 -0.21
CA ASN A 26 -16.46 -2.23 -1.14
C ASN A 26 -15.97 -2.94 -2.40
N LEU A 27 -15.84 -4.28 -2.37
CA LEU A 27 -15.20 -5.06 -3.42
C LEU A 27 -16.06 -6.23 -3.90
N LYS A 28 -17.38 -6.20 -3.67
CA LYS A 28 -18.29 -7.32 -3.98
C LYS A 28 -18.09 -7.90 -5.38
N ASP A 29 -17.96 -7.04 -6.39
CA ASP A 29 -17.81 -7.45 -7.79
C ASP A 29 -16.48 -8.16 -8.10
N MET A 30 -15.49 -7.99 -7.24
CA MET A 30 -14.17 -8.62 -7.36
C MET A 30 -14.08 -9.93 -6.55
N LEU A 31 -15.05 -10.19 -5.68
CA LEU A 31 -15.11 -11.42 -4.89
C LEU A 31 -15.59 -12.58 -5.76
N SER A 32 -15.04 -13.77 -5.52
CA SER A 32 -15.56 -14.98 -6.13
C SER A 32 -16.95 -15.29 -5.58
N LYS A 33 -17.75 -15.99 -6.39
CA LYS A 33 -19.10 -16.44 -5.98
C LYS A 33 -19.08 -17.22 -4.65
N LYS A 34 -18.02 -18.00 -4.39
CA LYS A 34 -17.87 -18.76 -3.15
C LYS A 34 -17.67 -17.86 -1.93
N GLU A 35 -16.90 -16.78 -2.07
CA GLU A 35 -16.64 -15.83 -1.00
C GLU A 35 -17.89 -15.00 -0.69
N ILE A 36 -18.59 -14.54 -1.73
CA ILE A 36 -19.90 -13.88 -1.59
C ILE A 36 -20.88 -14.79 -0.86
N SER A 37 -21.06 -16.03 -1.32
CA SER A 37 -21.98 -16.98 -0.68
C SER A 37 -21.58 -17.34 0.75
N PHE A 38 -20.28 -17.37 1.07
CA PHE A 38 -19.80 -17.60 2.43
C PHE A 38 -20.23 -16.46 3.36
N VAL A 39 -19.97 -15.21 2.95
CA VAL A 39 -20.33 -14.01 3.72
C VAL A 39 -21.85 -13.89 3.87
N GLU A 40 -22.60 -14.00 2.78
CA GLU A 40 -24.07 -13.90 2.79
C GLU A 40 -24.71 -15.00 3.68
N ASN A 41 -24.23 -16.25 3.59
CA ASN A 41 -24.75 -17.34 4.43
C ASN A 41 -24.45 -17.11 5.92
N HIS A 42 -23.32 -16.49 6.27
CA HIS A 42 -23.01 -16.14 7.64
C HIS A 42 -23.89 -14.99 8.15
N ILE A 43 -23.96 -13.87 7.42
CA ILE A 43 -24.76 -12.69 7.79
C ILE A 43 -26.25 -13.02 7.94
N ASN A 44 -26.77 -13.94 7.12
CA ASN A 44 -28.15 -14.42 7.26
C ASN A 44 -28.42 -15.18 8.57
N LYS A 45 -27.37 -15.64 9.27
CA LYS A 45 -27.46 -16.46 10.48
C LYS A 45 -26.90 -15.77 11.73
N CYS A 46 -26.19 -14.65 11.57
CA CYS A 46 -25.51 -13.95 12.65
C CYS A 46 -26.03 -12.50 12.72
N ASP A 47 -26.88 -12.23 13.70
CA ASP A 47 -27.53 -10.92 13.87
C ASP A 47 -26.51 -9.80 14.10
N GLU A 48 -25.45 -10.07 14.88
CA GLU A 48 -24.38 -9.10 15.13
C GLU A 48 -23.62 -8.73 13.85
N CYS A 49 -23.30 -9.70 12.99
CA CYS A 49 -22.65 -9.40 11.71
C CYS A 49 -23.57 -8.62 10.77
N ARG A 50 -24.89 -8.84 10.86
CA ARG A 50 -25.88 -8.09 10.08
C ARG A 50 -26.03 -6.66 10.57
N GLU A 51 -25.98 -6.43 11.88
CA GLU A 51 -25.97 -5.10 12.49
C GLU A 51 -24.71 -4.33 12.10
N LYS A 52 -23.52 -4.93 12.25
CA LYS A 52 -22.24 -4.35 11.80
C LYS A 52 -22.24 -4.01 10.30
N LEU A 53 -22.83 -4.87 9.47
CA LEU A 53 -22.97 -4.60 8.03
C LEU A 53 -23.84 -3.35 7.81
N ALA A 54 -24.99 -3.25 8.48
CA ALA A 54 -25.91 -2.13 8.33
C ALA A 54 -25.27 -0.81 8.77
N GLU A 55 -24.60 -0.81 9.92
CA GLU A 55 -23.85 0.35 10.44
C GLU A 55 -22.81 0.86 9.42
N MET A 56 -21.99 -0.05 8.88
CA MET A 56 -20.97 0.32 7.88
C MET A 56 -21.57 0.89 6.58
N ILE A 57 -22.80 0.48 6.20
CA ILE A 57 -23.50 0.94 5.00
C ILE A 57 -24.20 2.29 5.24
N GLU A 58 -24.92 2.46 6.35
CA GLU A 58 -25.66 3.69 6.66
C GLU A 58 -24.71 4.89 6.75
N GLU A 59 -23.59 4.72 7.43
CA GLU A 59 -22.56 5.76 7.52
C GLU A 59 -21.88 6.05 6.17
N ASP A 60 -21.90 5.12 5.20
CA ASP A 60 -21.45 5.42 3.83
C ASP A 60 -22.47 6.28 3.06
N GLN A 61 -23.76 6.07 3.31
CA GLN A 61 -24.83 6.80 2.62
C GLN A 61 -25.00 8.24 3.14
N GLU A 62 -24.90 8.46 4.46
CA GLU A 62 -24.96 9.81 5.04
C GLU A 62 -23.83 10.72 4.50
N LEU A 63 -22.64 10.16 4.27
CA LEU A 63 -21.51 10.87 3.69
C LEU A 63 -21.73 11.23 2.22
N ASP A 64 -22.34 10.34 1.43
CA ASP A 64 -22.68 10.59 0.03
C ASP A 64 -23.76 11.69 -0.10
N GLU A 65 -24.75 11.72 0.79
CA GLU A 65 -25.80 12.76 0.81
C GLU A 65 -25.25 14.14 1.20
N GLU A 66 -24.37 14.22 2.21
CA GLU A 66 -23.68 15.48 2.55
C GLU A 66 -22.82 16.02 1.40
N ARG A 67 -22.14 15.14 0.66
CA ARG A 67 -21.36 15.54 -0.52
C ARG A 67 -22.26 16.07 -1.62
N ASN A 68 -23.37 15.40 -1.91
CA ASN A 68 -24.31 15.85 -2.94
C ASN A 68 -24.94 17.20 -2.58
N PHE A 69 -25.21 17.44 -1.29
CA PHE A 69 -25.66 18.75 -0.81
C PHE A 69 -24.60 19.86 -1.02
N LYS A 70 -23.31 19.59 -0.72
CA LYS A 70 -22.21 20.55 -0.94
C LYS A 70 -21.91 20.80 -2.43
N ILE A 71 -22.03 19.78 -3.29
CA ILE A 71 -21.82 19.91 -4.76
C ILE A 71 -22.96 20.69 -5.42
N SER A 72 -24.20 20.56 -4.93
CA SER A 72 -25.35 21.33 -5.44
C SER A 72 -25.19 22.86 -5.30
N LYS A 73 -24.36 23.33 -4.34
CA LYS A 73 -24.01 24.75 -4.18
C LYS A 73 -23.04 25.27 -5.24
N PHE A 74 -22.29 24.41 -5.93
CA PHE A 74 -21.34 24.80 -6.97
C PHE A 74 -21.87 24.62 -8.41
N GLN A 75 -22.98 23.89 -8.60
CA GLN A 75 -23.53 23.63 -9.94
C GLN A 75 -24.53 24.68 -10.45
N ASN A 76 -24.77 25.76 -9.68
CA ASN A 76 -25.64 26.87 -10.11
C ASN A 76 -24.89 28.11 -10.61
N PHE A 77 -23.63 27.98 -11.07
CA PHE A 77 -23.03 29.03 -11.88
C PHE A 77 -23.44 28.83 -13.35
N LYS A 78 -24.64 29.32 -13.70
CA LYS A 78 -25.02 29.50 -15.11
C LYS A 78 -24.02 30.45 -15.76
N ILE A 79 -23.10 29.90 -16.55
CA ILE A 79 -22.23 30.66 -17.43
C ILE A 79 -23.13 31.31 -18.50
N GLY A 80 -23.49 32.57 -18.27
CA GLY A 80 -24.14 33.41 -19.28
C GLY A 80 -23.22 33.55 -20.49
N LYS A 81 -23.82 33.52 -21.69
CA LYS A 81 -23.12 33.54 -22.99
C LYS A 81 -22.22 34.77 -23.22
N ASP A 82 -22.24 35.76 -22.34
CA ASP A 82 -21.56 37.05 -22.54
C ASP A 82 -20.10 37.10 -22.07
N LYS A 83 -19.54 36.00 -21.55
CA LYS A 83 -18.14 35.98 -21.05
C LYS A 83 -17.17 35.06 -21.78
N TYR A 84 -17.56 34.52 -22.94
CA TYR A 84 -16.69 33.66 -23.77
C TYR A 84 -15.39 34.37 -24.21
N TYR A 85 -15.46 35.68 -24.50
CA TYR A 85 -14.31 36.45 -24.97
C TYR A 85 -13.20 36.63 -23.92
N ILE A 86 -13.51 36.56 -22.62
CA ILE A 86 -12.53 36.72 -21.54
C ILE A 86 -11.61 35.48 -21.44
N TRP A 87 -12.16 34.29 -21.67
CA TRP A 87 -11.39 33.03 -21.62
C TRP A 87 -10.60 32.79 -22.91
N ALA A 88 -11.06 33.27 -24.06
CA ALA A 88 -10.32 33.20 -25.33
C ALA A 88 -9.04 34.06 -25.32
N ALA A 89 -9.07 35.22 -24.65
CA ALA A 89 -7.90 36.08 -24.51
C ALA A 89 -6.79 35.45 -23.63
N ALA A 90 -7.16 34.71 -22.58
CA ALA A 90 -6.21 34.04 -21.70
C ALA A 90 -5.48 32.86 -22.39
N ALA A 91 -6.18 32.10 -23.23
CA ALA A 91 -5.58 31.00 -24.00
C ALA A 91 -4.54 31.50 -25.02
N MET A 92 -4.80 32.65 -25.66
CA MET A 92 -3.86 33.29 -26.59
C MET A 92 -2.57 33.75 -25.91
N PHE A 93 -2.66 34.22 -24.66
CA PHE A 93 -1.50 34.67 -23.90
C PHE A 93 -0.56 33.50 -23.51
N ILE A 94 -1.13 32.35 -23.16
CA ILE A 94 -0.34 31.14 -22.84
C ILE A 94 0.40 30.61 -24.08
N ILE A 95 -0.26 30.61 -25.24
CA ILE A 95 0.36 30.16 -26.50
C ILE A 95 1.49 31.11 -26.92
N ALA A 96 1.30 32.43 -26.79
CA ALA A 96 2.32 33.43 -27.13
C ALA A 96 3.56 33.33 -26.22
N ILE A 97 3.37 33.11 -24.91
CA ILE A 97 4.48 32.89 -23.96
C ILE A 97 5.20 31.58 -24.29
N GLY A 98 4.47 30.51 -24.62
CA GLY A 98 5.06 29.22 -25.00
C GLY A 98 5.97 29.31 -26.23
N ILE A 99 5.53 30.02 -27.27
CA ILE A 99 6.35 30.26 -28.48
C ILE A 99 7.57 31.13 -28.14
N GLY A 100 7.43 32.15 -27.29
CA GLY A 100 8.55 32.99 -26.86
C GLY A 100 9.62 32.21 -26.08
N VAL A 101 9.22 31.32 -25.17
CA VAL A 101 10.14 30.47 -24.41
C VAL A 101 10.87 29.49 -25.32
N TYR A 102 10.19 28.92 -26.33
CA TYR A 102 10.79 28.00 -27.29
C TYR A 102 11.92 28.64 -28.12
N TYR A 103 11.76 29.91 -28.52
CA TYR A 103 12.82 30.61 -29.28
C TYR A 103 13.99 31.08 -28.42
N ILE A 104 13.78 31.34 -27.12
CA ILE A 104 14.83 31.77 -26.19
C ILE A 104 15.65 30.58 -25.68
N PHE A 105 15.00 29.41 -25.49
CA PHE A 105 15.65 28.18 -25.06
C PHE A 105 15.75 27.19 -26.22
N GLN A 106 16.69 27.42 -27.15
CA GLN A 106 17.14 26.33 -28.01
C GLN A 106 17.84 25.29 -27.13
N PRO A 107 17.41 24.01 -27.11
CA PRO A 107 18.15 22.98 -26.41
C PRO A 107 19.51 22.81 -27.10
N ALA A 108 20.58 22.98 -26.34
CA ALA A 108 21.91 22.59 -26.78
C ALA A 108 21.88 21.08 -27.03
N ASN A 109 22.22 20.65 -28.24
CA ASN A 109 22.39 19.25 -28.58
C ASN A 109 23.55 18.71 -27.74
N GLU A 110 23.23 17.94 -26.71
CA GLU A 110 24.23 17.21 -25.94
C GLU A 110 24.62 15.98 -26.77
N GLU A 111 25.80 16.04 -27.39
CA GLU A 111 26.39 14.88 -28.07
C GLU A 111 26.69 13.80 -27.02
N VAL A 112 25.91 12.73 -27.04
CA VAL A 112 26.20 11.52 -26.26
C VAL A 112 27.43 10.84 -26.89
N ILE A 113 28.59 11.08 -26.29
CA ILE A 113 29.82 10.34 -26.62
C ILE A 113 29.67 8.92 -26.05
N VAL A 114 29.39 7.95 -26.92
CA VAL A 114 29.50 6.52 -26.59
C VAL A 114 30.96 6.11 -26.76
N THR A 115 31.76 6.16 -25.69
CA THR A 115 33.05 5.47 -25.65
C THR A 115 32.85 4.04 -25.18
N ASN A 116 32.79 3.15 -26.16
CA ASN A 116 33.02 1.73 -26.01
C ASN A 116 34.53 1.53 -25.76
N ASP A 117 34.93 1.12 -24.55
CA ASP A 117 36.31 0.70 -24.33
C ASP A 117 36.39 -0.73 -23.78
N LYS A 118 37.00 -1.56 -24.61
CA LYS A 118 37.23 -2.98 -24.43
C LYS A 118 38.76 -3.11 -24.48
N ARG A 119 39.32 -3.56 -23.36
CA ARG A 119 40.70 -4.06 -23.15
C ARG A 119 41.78 -2.99 -22.90
N LEU A 120 42.29 -3.00 -21.67
CA LEU A 120 43.73 -2.94 -21.39
C LEU A 120 44.00 -3.44 -19.96
N ILE A 121 44.20 -4.75 -19.81
CA ILE A 121 45.10 -5.27 -18.78
C ILE A 121 46.13 -6.09 -19.55
N ASP A 122 47.13 -5.39 -20.06
CA ASP A 122 48.38 -6.01 -20.47
C ASP A 122 49.50 -4.97 -20.32
N SER A 123 50.11 -4.95 -19.14
CA SER A 123 51.53 -4.69 -18.94
C SER A 123 51.78 -4.45 -17.46
N LEU A 124 52.31 -5.45 -16.76
CA LEU A 124 53.32 -5.29 -15.71
C LEU A 124 53.86 -6.69 -15.40
N LYS A 125 54.77 -7.15 -16.27
CA LYS A 125 55.77 -8.15 -15.91
C LYS A 125 56.98 -7.39 -15.40
N THR A 126 57.42 -7.70 -14.18
CA THR A 126 58.84 -7.92 -13.91
C THR A 126 58.97 -9.07 -12.91
N GLU A 127 59.73 -10.08 -13.33
CA GLU A 127 60.02 -11.34 -12.63
C GLU A 127 61.03 -11.13 -11.48
N GLY A 128 60.99 -12.07 -10.53
CA GLY A 128 62.00 -12.24 -9.47
C GLY A 128 61.64 -13.40 -8.52
N ASP A 129 61.92 -14.63 -8.97
CA ASP A 129 62.43 -15.84 -8.26
C ASP A 129 62.54 -15.80 -6.70
N ILE A 130 62.30 -16.82 -5.86
CA ILE A 130 62.16 -18.30 -5.96
C ILE A 130 61.67 -18.84 -4.58
N GLN A 131 61.00 -20.01 -4.59
CA GLN A 131 60.85 -21.05 -3.52
C GLN A 131 59.81 -20.90 -2.38
N GLY A 132 58.74 -21.70 -2.53
CA GLY A 132 58.55 -22.90 -1.70
C GLY A 132 57.70 -22.78 -0.43
N ALA A 133 56.46 -23.30 -0.48
CA ALA A 133 55.91 -24.28 0.48
C ALA A 133 54.38 -24.44 0.33
N LYS A 134 53.97 -25.68 0.01
CA LYS A 134 52.78 -26.44 0.47
C LYS A 134 51.42 -25.73 0.60
N GLU A 135 50.51 -26.22 -0.23
CA GLU A 135 49.06 -26.35 0.01
C GLU A 135 48.73 -26.97 1.39
N PRO A 136 47.55 -26.70 1.95
CA PRO A 136 46.36 -27.41 1.46
C PRO A 136 45.13 -26.54 1.21
N GLU A 137 44.41 -26.90 0.14
CA GLU A 137 42.97 -26.74 -0.04
C GLU A 137 42.18 -26.84 1.28
N GLU A 138 41.62 -25.72 1.74
CA GLU A 138 40.42 -25.74 2.58
C GLU A 138 39.23 -25.43 1.68
N LYS A 139 38.53 -26.50 1.29
CA LYS A 139 37.18 -26.43 0.72
C LYS A 139 36.27 -25.86 1.80
N GLU A 140 36.08 -24.54 1.80
CA GLU A 140 34.93 -23.94 2.47
C GLU A 140 33.67 -24.47 1.80
N LYS A 141 33.14 -25.55 2.40
CA LYS A 141 31.75 -25.94 2.28
C LYS A 141 30.93 -24.69 2.52
N THR A 142 30.27 -24.22 1.47
CA THR A 142 29.13 -23.33 1.58
C THR A 142 28.20 -23.97 2.59
N LYS A 143 28.18 -23.43 3.81
CA LYS A 143 27.20 -23.81 4.82
C LYS A 143 25.86 -23.46 4.19
N ASP A 144 25.08 -24.49 3.86
CA ASP A 144 23.65 -24.31 3.65
C ASP A 144 23.15 -23.51 4.87
N ILE A 145 22.78 -22.26 4.62
CA ILE A 145 22.11 -21.42 5.62
C ILE A 145 20.78 -22.13 5.85
N VAL A 146 20.73 -22.98 6.87
CA VAL A 146 19.48 -23.56 7.36
C VAL A 146 18.62 -22.37 7.73
N LYS A 147 17.61 -22.09 6.91
CA LYS A 147 16.62 -21.06 7.16
C LYS A 147 15.85 -21.47 8.40
N ASP A 148 16.16 -20.86 9.54
CA ASP A 148 15.46 -21.03 10.81
C ASP A 148 14.18 -20.19 10.81
N TYR A 149 13.32 -20.41 9.83
CA TYR A 149 12.01 -19.76 9.76
C TYR A 149 10.99 -20.66 9.07
N ASN A 150 9.73 -20.52 9.46
CA ASN A 150 8.62 -21.29 8.89
C ASN A 150 8.09 -20.59 7.64
N GLU A 151 8.11 -21.29 6.50
CA GLU A 151 7.59 -20.76 5.22
C GLU A 151 6.10 -20.38 5.29
N ALA A 152 5.33 -21.03 6.17
CA ALA A 152 3.91 -20.72 6.35
C ALA A 152 3.66 -19.30 6.89
N ASP A 153 4.63 -18.71 7.59
CA ASP A 153 4.50 -17.36 8.16
C ASP A 153 4.71 -16.28 7.08
N PHE A 154 5.10 -16.67 5.86
CA PHE A 154 5.18 -15.80 4.68
C PHE A 154 3.98 -15.94 3.74
N ALA A 155 3.03 -16.83 4.06
CA ALA A 155 1.85 -17.05 3.23
C ALA A 155 0.96 -15.80 3.19
N VAL A 156 0.41 -15.47 2.02
CA VAL A 156 -0.44 -14.28 1.84
C VAL A 156 -1.83 -14.45 2.45
N ASN A 157 -2.38 -13.35 2.98
CA ASN A 157 -3.77 -13.27 3.42
C ASN A 157 -4.63 -12.76 2.26
N ASN A 158 -5.51 -13.62 1.73
CA ASN A 158 -6.26 -13.27 0.52
C ASN A 158 -7.20 -12.08 0.75
N VAL A 159 -7.74 -11.90 1.97
CA VAL A 159 -8.66 -10.80 2.29
C VAL A 159 -7.90 -9.49 2.33
N LEU A 160 -6.80 -9.43 3.08
CA LEU A 160 -5.98 -8.22 3.21
C LEU A 160 -5.32 -7.83 1.89
N GLU A 161 -4.88 -8.79 1.09
CA GLU A 161 -4.29 -8.53 -0.24
C GLU A 161 -5.26 -7.82 -1.20
N ASN A 162 -6.57 -7.96 -1.02
CA ASN A 162 -7.53 -7.21 -1.82
C ASN A 162 -7.46 -5.69 -1.58
N PHE A 163 -6.92 -5.26 -0.44
CA PHE A 163 -6.80 -3.86 -0.04
C PHE A 163 -5.40 -3.29 -0.16
N VAL A 164 -4.39 -4.13 -0.32
CA VAL A 164 -3.00 -3.68 -0.44
C VAL A 164 -2.87 -2.73 -1.63
N SER A 165 -2.28 -1.55 -1.39
CA SER A 165 -2.14 -0.44 -2.37
C SER A 165 -3.45 0.24 -2.78
N ARG A 166 -4.56 -0.03 -2.08
CA ARG A 166 -5.86 0.59 -2.37
C ARG A 166 -6.29 1.48 -1.23
N ASN A 167 -6.96 2.57 -1.60
CA ASN A 167 -7.76 3.34 -0.67
C ASN A 167 -9.14 2.68 -0.66
N VAL A 168 -9.58 2.26 0.52
CA VAL A 168 -10.87 1.56 0.65
C VAL A 168 -12.03 2.57 0.62
N ARG A 169 -11.78 3.85 0.93
CA ARG A 169 -12.78 4.92 0.92
C ARG A 169 -12.23 6.23 0.34
N SER A 170 -13.15 7.05 -0.20
CA SER A 170 -12.87 8.33 -0.87
C SER A 170 -12.71 9.52 0.08
N GLU A 171 -13.23 9.40 1.30
CA GLU A 171 -13.33 10.49 2.29
C GLU A 171 -12.00 10.86 2.93
N ALA A 172 -11.27 9.85 3.45
CA ALA A 172 -9.90 10.00 3.89
C ALA A 172 -9.01 9.33 2.83
N SER A 173 -8.51 10.11 1.88
CA SER A 173 -7.51 9.61 0.92
C SER A 173 -6.19 9.36 1.68
N ILE A 174 -6.14 8.23 2.41
CA ILE A 174 -4.98 7.79 3.17
C ILE A 174 -4.00 7.19 2.20
N LYS A 175 -2.85 7.85 2.02
CA LYS A 175 -1.77 7.35 1.18
C LYS A 175 -0.60 6.91 2.04
N ILE A 176 -0.34 5.60 2.05
CA ILE A 176 0.83 5.04 2.69
C ILE A 176 2.10 5.63 2.05
N THR A 177 3.05 6.05 2.89
CA THR A 177 4.35 6.55 2.46
C THR A 177 5.49 5.65 2.91
N LEU A 178 5.42 5.09 4.12
CA LEU A 178 6.42 4.15 4.65
C LEU A 178 5.74 3.09 5.55
N PRO A 179 6.26 1.85 5.58
CA PRO A 179 7.16 1.28 4.59
C PRO A 179 6.50 1.18 3.20
N GLN A 180 7.29 1.02 2.14
CA GLN A 180 6.74 0.69 0.84
C GLN A 180 6.26 -0.77 0.83
N ILE A 181 5.32 -1.03 -0.07
CA ILE A 181 4.62 -2.30 -0.14
C ILE A 181 5.60 -3.41 -0.52
N GLY A 182 5.77 -4.37 0.39
CA GLY A 182 6.66 -5.51 0.20
C GLY A 182 8.11 -5.26 0.62
N ASP A 183 8.41 -4.15 1.30
CA ASP A 183 9.73 -3.92 1.87
C ASP A 183 10.11 -5.01 2.86
N THR A 184 11.39 -5.37 2.89
CA THR A 184 11.98 -6.17 3.98
C THR A 184 12.58 -5.21 5.00
N LEU A 185 12.13 -5.30 6.25
CA LEU A 185 12.43 -4.31 7.28
C LEU A 185 13.21 -4.92 8.46
N ASN A 186 13.95 -4.06 9.14
CA ASN A 186 14.53 -4.32 10.45
C ASN A 186 13.92 -3.34 11.45
N VAL A 187 14.00 -3.70 12.73
CA VAL A 187 13.46 -2.88 13.82
C VAL A 187 14.45 -1.77 14.22
N PRO A 188 13.96 -0.59 14.64
CA PRO A 188 12.56 -0.20 14.77
C PRO A 188 11.91 0.09 13.40
N ILE A 189 10.61 -0.22 13.29
CA ILE A 189 9.85 -0.06 12.04
C ILE A 189 9.03 1.23 12.10
N ASN A 190 9.26 2.12 11.14
CA ASN A 190 8.54 3.38 11.03
C ASN A 190 7.42 3.27 9.99
N PHE A 191 6.19 3.49 10.43
CA PHE A 191 4.99 3.55 9.61
C PHE A 191 4.59 5.00 9.43
N LYS A 192 4.33 5.41 8.20
CA LYS A 192 3.90 6.77 7.86
C LYS A 192 2.85 6.74 6.76
N TRP A 193 1.89 7.64 6.88
CA TRP A 193 0.88 7.88 5.86
C TRP A 193 0.63 9.38 5.67
N LYS A 194 -0.05 9.71 4.58
CA LYS A 194 -0.57 11.05 4.30
C LYS A 194 -2.07 10.99 4.25
N THR A 195 -2.71 12.06 4.71
CA THR A 195 -4.16 12.22 4.66
C THR A 195 -4.47 13.69 4.41
N THR A 196 -5.65 13.94 3.84
CA THR A 196 -6.21 15.27 3.62
C THR A 196 -6.98 15.80 4.83
N LYS A 197 -7.34 14.92 5.77
CA LYS A 197 -8.11 15.26 6.97
C LYS A 197 -7.28 15.07 8.24
N LYS A 198 -7.52 15.90 9.26
CA LYS A 198 -6.95 15.72 10.59
C LYS A 198 -7.97 15.00 11.46
N GLU A 199 -7.76 13.71 11.65
CA GLU A 199 -8.67 12.80 12.35
C GLU A 199 -7.88 11.98 13.38
N LYS A 200 -8.60 11.26 14.25
CA LYS A 200 -8.00 10.17 15.02
C LYS A 200 -7.91 8.95 14.12
N PHE A 201 -6.77 8.27 14.15
CA PHE A 201 -6.52 7.07 13.36
C PHE A 201 -6.48 5.85 14.26
N GLY A 202 -7.17 4.79 13.89
CA GLY A 202 -6.84 3.46 14.38
C GLY A 202 -5.60 2.95 13.64
N PHE A 203 -4.62 2.43 14.35
CA PHE A 203 -3.47 1.75 13.77
C PHE A 203 -3.45 0.32 14.27
N GLU A 204 -3.49 -0.63 13.33
CA GLU A 204 -3.37 -2.05 13.63
C GLU A 204 -2.15 -2.64 12.93
N LEU A 205 -1.31 -3.36 13.68
CA LEU A 205 -0.30 -4.27 13.12
C LEU A 205 -0.78 -5.70 13.32
N VAL A 206 -0.79 -6.49 12.26
CA VAL A 206 -1.27 -7.88 12.28
C VAL A 206 -0.30 -8.81 11.57
N ASP A 207 -0.29 -10.09 11.97
CA ASP A 207 0.44 -11.14 11.25
C ASP A 207 -0.27 -11.57 9.95
N ASN A 208 0.29 -12.56 9.25
CA ASN A 208 -0.28 -13.06 8.01
C ASN A 208 -1.62 -13.80 8.16
N ARG A 209 -2.06 -14.08 9.38
CA ARG A 209 -3.34 -14.69 9.72
C ARG A 209 -4.32 -13.66 10.27
N ASN A 210 -4.02 -12.38 10.07
CA ASN A 210 -4.79 -11.25 10.60
C ASN A 210 -4.89 -11.27 12.13
N LYS A 211 -3.97 -11.94 12.83
CA LYS A 211 -3.91 -11.91 14.29
C LYS A 211 -3.28 -10.59 14.73
N GLN A 212 -3.97 -9.90 15.63
CA GLN A 212 -3.54 -8.61 16.15
C GLN A 212 -2.23 -8.70 16.95
N ILE A 213 -1.30 -7.79 16.64
CA ILE A 213 -0.03 -7.57 17.34
C ILE A 213 -0.06 -6.20 18.03
N VAL A 214 -0.54 -5.17 17.33
CA VAL A 214 -0.73 -3.81 17.85
C VAL A 214 -2.13 -3.34 17.48
N ASN A 215 -2.77 -2.59 18.37
CA ASN A 215 -3.98 -1.81 18.10
C ASN A 215 -3.94 -0.55 18.96
N GLU A 216 -3.79 0.60 18.30
CA GLU A 216 -3.60 1.90 18.95
C GLU A 216 -4.48 2.96 18.29
N THR A 217 -4.90 3.97 19.06
CA THR A 217 -5.53 5.17 18.51
C THR A 217 -4.54 6.32 18.51
N LEU A 218 -4.28 6.89 17.34
CA LEU A 218 -3.25 7.90 17.10
C LEU A 218 -3.85 9.22 16.64
N THR A 219 -3.24 10.33 17.01
CA THR A 219 -3.55 11.66 16.44
C THR A 219 -2.54 12.11 15.40
N GLU A 220 -1.44 11.36 15.26
CA GLU A 220 -0.37 11.62 14.32
C GLU A 220 -0.46 10.67 13.12
N ASN A 221 0.17 11.07 12.01
CA ASN A 221 0.19 10.27 10.77
C ASN A 221 1.39 9.32 10.69
N GLU A 222 1.94 8.97 11.85
CA GLU A 222 3.08 8.09 11.97
C GLU A 222 2.99 7.23 13.23
N TYR A 223 3.64 6.08 13.17
CA TYR A 223 3.77 5.15 14.28
C TYR A 223 5.13 4.47 14.18
N THR A 224 5.78 4.25 15.33
CA THR A 224 7.06 3.55 15.40
C THR A 224 6.90 2.30 16.25
N PHE A 225 7.13 1.14 15.63
CA PHE A 225 7.15 -0.13 16.35
C PHE A 225 8.58 -0.44 16.81
N PRO A 226 8.85 -0.50 18.13
CA PRO A 226 10.20 -0.66 18.65
C PRO A 226 10.64 -2.12 18.77
N ASP A 227 9.71 -3.05 18.89
CA ASP A 227 10.00 -4.42 19.30
C ASP A 227 10.41 -5.31 18.13
N LYS A 228 11.09 -6.42 18.46
CA LYS A 228 11.47 -7.43 17.48
C LYS A 228 10.25 -8.23 17.02
N LEU A 229 10.15 -8.45 15.71
CA LEU A 229 9.22 -9.40 15.10
C LEU A 229 9.97 -10.68 14.68
N ASN A 230 9.24 -11.80 14.66
CA ASN A 230 9.75 -13.02 14.07
C ASN A 230 9.80 -12.89 12.52
N PRO A 231 10.64 -13.65 11.83
CA PRO A 231 10.61 -13.68 10.37
C PRO A 231 9.23 -14.07 9.84
N GLY A 232 8.70 -13.32 8.89
CA GLY A 232 7.34 -13.52 8.37
C GLY A 232 6.84 -12.37 7.50
N LEU A 233 5.62 -12.53 6.99
CA LEU A 233 4.83 -11.51 6.30
C LEU A 233 3.86 -10.86 7.29
N TYR A 234 3.85 -9.54 7.30
CA TYR A 234 3.00 -8.75 8.17
C TYR A 234 2.19 -7.73 7.37
N TYR A 235 1.04 -7.38 7.94
CA TYR A 235 0.16 -6.35 7.40
C TYR A 235 -0.07 -5.29 8.45
N TRP A 236 -0.31 -4.06 8.01
CA TRP A 236 -0.72 -2.99 8.89
C TRP A 236 -1.86 -2.23 8.26
N LYS A 237 -2.75 -1.75 9.12
CA LYS A 237 -3.99 -1.11 8.74
C LYS A 237 -4.03 0.28 9.36
N VAL A 238 -4.52 1.22 8.57
CA VAL A 238 -4.92 2.53 9.07
C VAL A 238 -6.43 2.60 8.99
N LEU A 239 -7.06 2.86 10.13
CA LEU A 239 -8.49 2.99 10.29
C LEU A 239 -8.86 4.46 10.57
N THR A 240 -10.03 4.86 10.12
CA THR A 240 -10.65 6.16 10.43
C THR A 240 -12.07 5.87 10.88
N ASP A 241 -12.45 6.35 12.07
CA ASP A 241 -13.74 6.05 12.71
C ASP A 241 -14.05 4.53 12.71
N ASP A 242 -13.06 3.72 13.12
CA ASP A 242 -13.11 2.25 13.17
C ASP A 242 -13.30 1.54 11.82
N LYS A 243 -13.15 2.26 10.70
CA LYS A 243 -13.27 1.71 9.35
C LYS A 243 -11.95 1.63 8.65
N LEU A 244 -11.78 0.56 7.87
CA LEU A 244 -10.57 0.32 7.11
C LEU A 244 -10.36 1.42 6.06
N GLY A 245 -9.28 2.18 6.19
CA GLY A 245 -8.90 3.23 5.24
C GLY A 245 -7.84 2.78 4.24
N ALA A 246 -6.75 2.18 4.74
CA ALA A 246 -5.65 1.66 3.93
C ALA A 246 -4.99 0.43 4.56
N VAL A 247 -4.41 -0.43 3.71
CA VAL A 247 -3.63 -1.61 4.12
C VAL A 247 -2.25 -1.58 3.47
N GLY A 248 -1.21 -1.74 4.28
CA GLY A 248 0.15 -1.94 3.84
C GLY A 248 0.66 -3.34 4.20
N LYS A 249 1.79 -3.73 3.60
CA LYS A 249 2.45 -5.02 3.86
C LYS A 249 3.97 -4.90 3.84
N PHE A 250 4.63 -5.73 4.62
CA PHE A 250 6.10 -5.80 4.69
C PHE A 250 6.55 -7.19 5.16
N TYR A 251 7.85 -7.47 5.02
CA TYR A 251 8.49 -8.72 5.41
C TYR A 251 9.54 -8.49 6.50
N ILE A 252 9.69 -9.48 7.38
CA ILE A 252 10.81 -9.60 8.31
C ILE A 252 11.58 -10.88 7.93
N LYS A 253 12.91 -10.80 7.90
CA LYS A 253 13.80 -11.92 7.59
C LYS A 253 14.72 -12.24 8.75
#